data_AF-J5PEL2-F1
#
_entry.id   AF-J5PEL2-F1
#
_cell.length_a   1.000
_cell.length_b   1.000
_cell.length_c   1.000
_cell.angle_alpha   90.00
_cell.angle_beta   90.00
_cell.angle_gamma   90.00
#
_symmetry.space_group_name_H-M   'P 1'
#
loop_
_entity.id
_entity.type
_entity.pdbx_description
1 polymer ?
#
loop_
_entity_poly.entity_id
_entity_poly.type
_entity_poly.pdbx_seq_one_letter_code
_entity_poly.pdbx_strand_id
1 'polypeptide(L)'
;MLMAELERGILRGEQMPQSDLLLAHLREALWEDERVPERIGNPARLFFLPVEPFIVDDEPEHAQEGRLARAAIGPLWDWVSTDIAPAEAKIYLADVARFLLAKESAKADQAARVLQDVVVKRLEESLEAARKDDKARRRIAFRIGTPRAQDDVLEFYTILKERDALATIAGRLPTRIRSVSADQLDQVIAVLDGALARDKQLLRHALVLVMNRMPAAWHLVRVALRAVQSDKADRIAESPYGLALDMVLGDVERQVRDLVRDFRRGQMVRAIAQLKDVHEAVRGLRSEVNMVAGTPPARRLAAVRAGVADAFKSELESIPGRVRRVIRIVPGKQLPRGATIDPSEVAEIEGLLAFVAACKIYAGELALNEITLRVLSDLQSQLDNGSRSILDVLRACDQAELAYRTAQMEAATRFCAKILGEEYATLLSRAAEVAVGSERKAKSGQPAKAGQAAKSAKA
;
A
#
# COMPACT_ATOMS: atom_id res chain seq x y z
N MET A 1 -21.91 -9.84 7.56
CA MET A 1 -23.38 -9.95 7.74
C MET A 1 -23.98 -8.66 8.30
N LEU A 2 -23.43 -8.08 9.39
CA LEU A 2 -23.88 -6.80 9.96
C LEU A 2 -23.81 -5.60 8.99
N MET A 3 -22.73 -5.44 8.22
CA MET A 3 -22.58 -4.34 7.25
C MET A 3 -23.65 -4.39 6.14
N ALA A 4 -23.92 -5.58 5.59
CA ALA A 4 -24.91 -5.76 4.52
C ALA A 4 -26.35 -5.52 4.99
N GLU A 5 -26.68 -5.85 6.24
CA GLU A 5 -27.97 -5.53 6.84
C GLU A 5 -28.09 -4.02 7.14
N LEU A 6 -27.01 -3.36 7.55
CA LEU A 6 -26.99 -1.91 7.74
C LEU A 6 -27.13 -1.14 6.43
N GLU A 7 -26.43 -1.57 5.37
CA GLU A 7 -26.57 -1.03 4.00
C GLU A 7 -27.99 -1.25 3.46
N ARG A 8 -28.62 -2.41 3.73
CA ARG A 8 -30.03 -2.67 3.40
C ARG A 8 -31.00 -1.80 4.19
N GLY A 9 -30.74 -1.55 5.47
CA GLY A 9 -31.56 -0.66 6.32
C GLY A 9 -31.53 0.78 5.82
N ILE A 10 -30.36 1.28 5.42
CA ILE A 10 -30.19 2.60 4.80
C ILE A 10 -30.96 2.68 3.47
N LEU A 11 -30.88 1.63 2.63
CA LEU A 11 -31.64 1.55 1.37
C LEU A 11 -33.17 1.47 1.58
N ARG A 12 -33.64 0.99 2.73
CA ARG A 12 -35.06 0.96 3.12
C ARG A 12 -35.56 2.29 3.68
N GLY A 13 -34.70 3.29 3.86
CA GLY A 13 -35.05 4.59 4.45
C GLY A 13 -35.20 4.56 5.96
N GLU A 14 -34.65 3.54 6.65
CA GLU A 14 -34.63 3.49 8.11
C GLU A 14 -33.67 4.57 8.64
N GLN A 15 -34.19 5.58 9.35
CA GLN A 15 -33.36 6.60 10.00
C GLN A 15 -32.62 5.98 11.19
N MET A 16 -31.40 5.53 10.96
CA MET A 16 -30.48 5.15 12.02
C MET A 16 -29.57 6.34 12.38
N PRO A 17 -29.51 6.76 13.66
CA PRO A 17 -28.57 7.80 14.08
C PRO A 17 -27.13 7.36 13.78
N GLN A 18 -26.33 8.23 13.16
CA GLN A 18 -24.88 8.04 12.97
C GLN A 18 -24.50 6.81 12.10
N SER A 19 -25.38 6.38 11.19
CA SER A 19 -25.13 5.25 10.28
C SER A 19 -23.81 5.35 9.50
N ASP A 20 -23.40 6.55 9.11
CA ASP A 20 -22.15 6.78 8.39
C ASP A 20 -20.90 6.58 9.27
N LEU A 21 -20.97 6.98 10.54
CA LEU A 21 -19.90 6.77 11.53
C LEU A 21 -19.77 5.29 11.91
N LEU A 22 -20.91 4.60 12.07
CA LEU A 22 -20.96 3.15 12.30
C LEU A 22 -20.39 2.37 11.11
N LEU A 23 -20.72 2.76 9.88
CA LEU A 23 -20.11 2.17 8.68
C LEU A 23 -18.62 2.47 8.61
N ALA A 24 -18.17 3.67 8.97
CA ALA A 24 -16.75 4.02 8.98
C ALA A 24 -15.96 3.17 9.99
N HIS A 25 -16.44 3.03 11.23
CA HIS A 25 -15.80 2.19 12.25
C HIS A 25 -15.82 0.69 11.89
N LEU A 26 -16.95 0.19 11.37
CA LEU A 26 -17.04 -1.20 10.92
C LEU A 26 -16.12 -1.48 9.71
N ARG A 27 -15.89 -0.49 8.84
CA ARG A 27 -14.93 -0.59 7.72
C ARG A 27 -13.49 -0.66 8.19
N GLU A 28 -13.15 0.14 9.20
CA GLU A 28 -11.81 0.16 9.78
C GLU A 28 -11.48 -1.18 10.47
N ALA A 29 -12.43 -1.72 11.24
CA ALA A 29 -12.30 -3.03 11.89
C ALA A 29 -12.28 -4.23 10.92
N LEU A 30 -12.95 -4.14 9.76
CA LEU A 30 -12.99 -5.22 8.76
C LEU A 30 -11.83 -5.17 7.75
N TRP A 31 -11.09 -4.06 7.69
CA TRP A 31 -9.86 -3.98 6.90
C TRP A 31 -8.70 -4.79 7.50
N GLU A 32 -8.74 -5.08 8.81
CA GLU A 32 -7.72 -5.92 9.47
C GLU A 32 -7.88 -7.42 9.18
N ASP A 33 -9.05 -7.87 8.68
CA ASP A 33 -9.42 -9.30 8.65
C ASP A 33 -9.54 -9.88 7.22
N GLU A 34 -9.02 -9.19 6.19
CA GLU A 34 -8.99 -9.57 4.76
C GLU A 34 -10.33 -10.01 4.10
N ARG A 35 -11.44 -9.94 4.82
CA ARG A 35 -12.78 -10.20 4.31
C ARG A 35 -13.38 -8.89 3.83
N VAL A 36 -13.09 -8.51 2.59
CA VAL A 36 -13.83 -7.45 1.90
C VAL A 36 -15.29 -7.90 1.82
N PRO A 37 -16.23 -7.31 2.58
CA PRO A 37 -17.63 -7.72 2.49
C PRO A 37 -18.16 -7.32 1.11
N GLU A 38 -18.94 -8.19 0.49
CA GLU A 38 -19.65 -7.93 -0.76
C GLU A 38 -20.63 -6.76 -0.53
N ARG A 39 -20.23 -5.55 -0.95
CA ARG A 39 -21.02 -4.31 -0.75
C ARG A 39 -22.23 -4.35 -1.69
N ILE A 40 -23.41 -4.52 -1.13
CA ILE A 40 -24.66 -4.57 -1.89
C ILE A 40 -25.13 -3.13 -2.15
N GLY A 41 -25.19 -2.73 -3.42
CA GLY A 41 -26.22 -1.80 -3.86
C GLY A 41 -25.98 -0.30 -3.73
N ASN A 42 -24.80 0.22 -4.05
CA ASN A 42 -24.66 1.64 -4.36
C ASN A 42 -24.89 1.86 -5.87
N PRO A 43 -25.95 2.58 -6.30
CA PRO A 43 -26.20 2.87 -7.71
C PRO A 43 -25.01 3.51 -8.42
N ALA A 44 -24.25 4.39 -7.76
CA ALA A 44 -23.06 4.99 -8.35
C ALA A 44 -22.03 3.91 -8.75
N ARG A 45 -21.86 2.85 -7.93
CA ARG A 45 -20.92 1.75 -8.25
C ARG A 45 -21.35 0.94 -9.46
N LEU A 46 -22.65 0.68 -9.63
CA LEU A 46 -23.17 0.01 -10.82
C LEU A 46 -22.93 0.86 -12.07
N PHE A 47 -23.11 2.17 -11.96
CA PHE A 47 -22.80 3.10 -13.04
C PHE A 47 -21.30 3.10 -13.41
N PHE A 48 -20.39 3.09 -12.43
CA PHE A 48 -18.94 3.07 -12.68
C PHE A 48 -18.35 1.67 -12.94
N LEU A 49 -19.14 0.60 -12.97
CA LEU A 49 -18.63 -0.76 -13.17
C LEU A 49 -17.70 -0.92 -14.40
N PRO A 50 -17.97 -0.30 -15.57
CA PRO A 50 -17.06 -0.38 -16.71
C PRO A 50 -15.74 0.38 -16.51
N VAL A 51 -15.72 1.37 -15.61
CA VAL A 51 -14.58 2.24 -15.32
C VAL A 51 -13.71 1.69 -14.19
N GLU A 52 -14.29 0.86 -13.31
CA GLU A 52 -13.61 0.30 -12.13
C GLU A 52 -12.20 -0.27 -12.40
N PRO A 53 -11.94 -1.01 -13.49
CA PRO A 53 -10.59 -1.53 -13.77
C PRO A 53 -9.53 -0.44 -14.00
N PHE A 54 -9.94 0.76 -14.38
CA PHE A 54 -9.05 1.86 -14.73
C PHE A 54 -8.80 2.81 -13.56
N ILE A 55 -9.47 2.61 -12.42
CA ILE A 55 -9.34 3.47 -11.25
C ILE A 55 -8.02 3.16 -10.53
N VAL A 56 -7.29 4.20 -10.16
CA VAL A 56 -6.06 4.11 -9.38
C VAL A 56 -6.08 5.05 -8.16
N ASP A 57 -5.52 4.57 -7.06
CA ASP A 57 -5.32 5.33 -5.83
C ASP A 57 -4.00 6.12 -5.90
N ASP A 58 -3.96 7.13 -6.77
CA ASP A 58 -2.82 8.05 -6.92
C ASP A 58 -3.27 9.50 -6.63
N GLU A 59 -2.29 10.37 -6.40
CA GLU A 59 -2.52 11.81 -6.28
C GLU A 59 -3.04 12.37 -7.62
N PRO A 60 -4.08 13.22 -7.63
CA PRO A 60 -4.74 13.70 -8.85
C PRO A 60 -3.84 14.56 -9.75
N GLU A 61 -2.70 15.03 -9.24
CA GLU A 61 -1.66 15.73 -9.98
C GLU A 61 -0.92 14.81 -10.97
N HIS A 62 -0.83 13.51 -10.69
CA HIS A 62 0.02 12.58 -11.42
C HIS A 62 -0.68 11.95 -12.62
N ALA A 63 0.05 11.82 -13.74
CA ALA A 63 -0.41 11.13 -14.93
C ALA A 63 -0.18 9.65 -14.86
N GLN A 64 -1.26 8.90 -15.11
CA GLN A 64 -1.18 7.47 -15.34
C GLN A 64 -1.90 7.16 -16.65
N GLU A 65 -1.17 6.55 -17.59
CA GLU A 65 -1.70 6.27 -18.92
C GLU A 65 -2.91 5.32 -18.84
N GLY A 66 -4.05 5.75 -19.38
CA GLY A 66 -5.28 4.95 -19.43
C GLY A 66 -5.92 4.68 -18.07
N ARG A 67 -5.58 5.47 -17.04
CA ARG A 67 -6.08 5.33 -15.68
C ARG A 67 -6.72 6.62 -15.18
N LEU A 68 -7.67 6.48 -14.26
CA LEU A 68 -8.41 7.56 -13.65
C LEU A 68 -8.11 7.62 -12.15
N ALA A 69 -7.77 8.80 -11.63
CA ALA A 69 -7.55 8.96 -10.20
C ALA A 69 -8.86 8.71 -9.41
N ARG A 70 -8.80 7.92 -8.32
CA ARG A 70 -9.98 7.66 -7.49
C ARG A 70 -10.60 8.95 -6.94
N ALA A 71 -9.78 9.97 -6.69
CA ALA A 71 -10.21 11.29 -6.25
C ALA A 71 -11.21 11.96 -7.21
N ALA A 72 -11.15 11.66 -8.52
CA ALA A 72 -12.05 12.22 -9.53
C ALA A 72 -13.46 11.58 -9.52
N ILE A 73 -13.62 10.36 -8.97
CA ILE A 73 -14.86 9.58 -9.08
C ILE A 73 -16.05 10.25 -8.39
N GLY A 74 -15.85 10.77 -7.18
CA GLY A 74 -16.89 11.49 -6.44
C GLY A 74 -17.37 12.74 -7.20
N PRO A 75 -16.46 13.67 -7.54
CA PRO A 75 -16.79 14.85 -8.33
C PRO A 75 -17.43 14.54 -9.69
N LEU A 76 -16.98 13.48 -10.38
CA LEU A 76 -17.58 13.02 -11.64
C LEU A 76 -19.03 12.56 -11.43
N TRP A 77 -19.30 11.79 -10.38
CA TRP A 77 -20.66 11.34 -10.06
C TRP A 77 -21.58 12.52 -9.75
N ASP A 78 -21.11 13.43 -8.92
CA ASP A 78 -21.88 14.62 -8.54
C ASP A 78 -22.22 15.43 -9.79
N TRP A 79 -21.22 15.72 -10.63
CA TRP A 79 -21.42 16.45 -11.89
C TRP A 79 -22.40 15.74 -12.83
N VAL A 80 -22.33 14.40 -12.92
CA VAL A 80 -23.28 13.60 -13.69
C VAL A 80 -24.71 13.79 -13.17
N SER A 81 -24.88 13.74 -11.85
CA SER A 81 -26.19 13.82 -11.20
C SER A 81 -26.79 15.23 -11.14
N THR A 82 -25.97 16.28 -11.20
CA THR A 82 -26.43 17.66 -11.03
C THR A 82 -26.55 18.42 -12.34
N ASP A 83 -25.60 18.25 -13.27
CA ASP A 83 -25.47 19.10 -14.45
C ASP A 83 -25.63 18.31 -15.76
N ILE A 84 -25.01 17.13 -15.87
CA ILE A 84 -25.02 16.37 -17.14
C ILE A 84 -26.35 15.68 -17.34
N ALA A 85 -26.80 14.87 -16.39
CA ALA A 85 -27.99 14.03 -16.54
C ALA A 85 -28.89 14.02 -15.31
N PRO A 86 -29.37 15.18 -14.81
CA PRO A 86 -30.09 15.23 -13.54
C PRO A 86 -31.43 14.49 -13.55
N ALA A 87 -32.21 14.61 -14.63
CA ALA A 87 -33.50 13.93 -14.74
C ALA A 87 -33.31 12.40 -14.85
N GLU A 88 -32.40 11.96 -15.71
CA GLU A 88 -32.12 10.55 -15.95
C GLU A 88 -31.42 9.89 -14.75
N ALA A 89 -30.51 10.60 -14.07
CA ALA A 89 -29.87 10.13 -12.85
C ALA A 89 -30.90 9.91 -11.73
N LYS A 90 -31.89 10.81 -11.60
CA LYS A 90 -32.97 10.65 -10.61
C LYS A 90 -33.83 9.40 -10.90
N ILE A 91 -34.17 9.17 -12.17
CA ILE A 91 -34.92 7.97 -12.59
C ILE A 91 -34.08 6.72 -12.31
N TYR A 92 -32.81 6.73 -12.71
CA TYR A 92 -31.86 5.65 -12.50
C TYR A 92 -31.73 5.27 -11.01
N LEU A 93 -31.56 6.26 -10.13
CA LEU A 93 -31.45 6.04 -8.68
C LEU A 93 -32.69 5.33 -8.12
N ALA A 94 -33.89 5.77 -8.52
CA ALA A 94 -35.14 5.17 -8.09
C ALA A 94 -35.32 3.74 -8.63
N ASP A 95 -35.02 3.53 -9.91
CA ASP A 95 -35.15 2.23 -10.57
C ASP A 95 -34.16 1.20 -10.03
N VAL A 96 -32.90 1.56 -9.87
CA VAL A 96 -31.87 0.65 -9.34
C VAL A 96 -32.15 0.30 -7.89
N ALA A 97 -32.56 1.26 -7.05
CA ALA A 97 -32.96 0.94 -5.67
C ALA A 97 -34.08 -0.11 -5.64
N ARG A 98 -35.10 0.06 -6.49
CA ARG A 98 -36.20 -0.90 -6.63
C ARG A 98 -35.73 -2.27 -7.14
N PHE A 99 -34.93 -2.32 -8.21
CA PHE A 99 -34.45 -3.58 -8.78
C PHE A 99 -33.52 -4.34 -7.84
N LEU A 100 -32.67 -3.64 -7.09
CA LEU A 100 -31.79 -4.25 -6.10
C LEU A 100 -32.58 -4.84 -4.92
N LEU A 101 -33.61 -4.14 -4.43
CA LEU A 101 -34.52 -4.68 -3.41
C LEU A 101 -35.27 -5.92 -3.90
N ALA A 102 -35.66 -5.93 -5.18
CA ALA A 102 -36.30 -7.07 -5.83
C ALA A 102 -35.34 -8.19 -6.25
N LYS A 103 -34.02 -8.04 -6.02
CA LYS A 103 -32.96 -8.96 -6.48
C LYS A 103 -32.93 -9.18 -8.00
N GLU A 104 -33.36 -8.19 -8.76
CA GLU A 104 -33.38 -8.20 -10.24
C GLU A 104 -32.10 -7.56 -10.82
N SER A 105 -30.95 -8.20 -10.62
CA SER A 105 -29.64 -7.66 -11.03
C SER A 105 -29.56 -7.29 -12.52
N ALA A 106 -30.11 -8.13 -13.39
CA ALA A 106 -30.10 -7.87 -14.84
C ALA A 106 -30.84 -6.58 -15.23
N LYS A 107 -31.92 -6.21 -14.51
CA LYS A 107 -32.63 -4.96 -14.77
C LYS A 107 -31.87 -3.75 -14.21
N ALA A 108 -31.18 -3.91 -13.08
CA ALA A 108 -30.30 -2.89 -12.55
C ALA A 108 -29.12 -2.61 -13.51
N ASP A 109 -28.52 -3.65 -14.10
CA ASP A 109 -27.46 -3.52 -15.11
C ASP A 109 -27.96 -2.82 -16.37
N GLN A 110 -29.17 -3.17 -16.83
CA GLN A 110 -29.79 -2.51 -17.99
C GLN A 110 -30.07 -1.03 -17.70
N ALA A 111 -30.56 -0.68 -16.51
CA ALA A 111 -30.76 0.71 -16.11
C ALA A 111 -29.44 1.49 -16.08
N ALA A 112 -28.35 0.85 -15.63
CA ALA A 112 -27.01 1.46 -15.64
C ALA A 112 -26.53 1.73 -17.08
N ARG A 113 -26.72 0.78 -17.99
CA ARG A 113 -26.38 0.97 -19.42
C ARG A 113 -27.14 2.13 -20.05
N VAL A 114 -28.44 2.26 -19.78
CA VAL A 114 -29.26 3.36 -20.29
C VAL A 114 -28.74 4.71 -19.82
N LEU A 115 -28.41 4.85 -18.52
CA LEU A 115 -27.83 6.08 -18.00
C LEU A 115 -26.45 6.36 -18.62
N GLN A 116 -25.59 5.35 -18.73
CA GLN A 116 -24.27 5.47 -19.36
C GLN A 116 -24.37 6.00 -20.79
N ASP A 117 -25.31 5.51 -21.60
CA ASP A 117 -25.51 5.99 -22.98
C ASP A 117 -25.93 7.46 -23.06
N VAL A 118 -26.80 7.91 -22.15
CA VAL A 118 -27.20 9.31 -22.06
C VAL A 118 -26.01 10.18 -21.64
N VAL A 119 -25.26 9.73 -20.63
CA VAL A 119 -24.09 10.46 -20.10
C VAL A 119 -23.00 10.59 -21.16
N VAL A 120 -22.68 9.53 -21.92
CA VAL A 120 -21.69 9.58 -23.00
C VAL A 120 -22.05 10.67 -24.02
N LYS A 121 -23.30 10.73 -24.48
CA LYS A 121 -23.74 11.75 -25.45
C LYS A 121 -23.59 13.18 -24.90
N ARG A 122 -24.02 13.41 -23.66
CA ARG A 122 -23.97 14.75 -23.05
C ARG A 122 -22.56 15.18 -22.64
N LEU A 123 -21.69 14.23 -22.29
CA LEU A 123 -20.27 14.48 -22.09
C LEU A 123 -19.57 14.85 -23.40
N GLU A 124 -19.90 14.18 -24.51
CA GLU A 124 -19.37 14.51 -25.84
C GLU A 124 -19.68 15.97 -26.20
N GLU A 125 -20.93 16.41 -26.02
CA GLU A 125 -21.36 17.80 -26.22
C GLU A 125 -20.60 18.78 -25.30
N SER A 126 -20.44 18.42 -24.03
CA SER A 126 -19.75 19.25 -23.03
C SER A 126 -18.25 19.40 -23.33
N LEU A 127 -17.60 18.32 -23.76
CA LEU A 127 -16.20 18.31 -24.17
C LEU A 127 -15.97 19.11 -25.46
N GLU A 128 -16.86 18.98 -26.45
CA GLU A 128 -16.81 19.78 -27.67
C GLU A 128 -17.01 21.28 -27.40
N ALA A 129 -17.90 21.64 -26.47
CA ALA A 129 -18.03 23.02 -26.02
C ALA A 129 -16.75 23.53 -25.33
N ALA A 130 -16.13 22.73 -24.46
CA ALA A 130 -14.88 23.09 -23.77
C ALA A 130 -13.66 23.19 -24.69
N ARG A 131 -13.69 22.55 -25.87
CA ARG A 131 -12.67 22.75 -26.92
C ARG A 131 -12.74 24.14 -27.53
N LYS A 132 -13.95 24.70 -27.67
CA LYS A 132 -14.21 25.98 -28.35
C LYS A 132 -14.32 27.18 -27.40
N ASP A 133 -14.79 26.96 -26.17
CA ASP A 133 -15.06 28.01 -25.18
C ASP A 133 -14.26 27.80 -23.89
N ASP A 134 -13.43 28.80 -23.56
CA ASP A 134 -12.59 28.82 -22.37
C ASP A 134 -13.41 28.91 -21.07
N LYS A 135 -14.62 29.49 -21.12
CA LYS A 135 -15.54 29.51 -19.97
C LYS A 135 -16.11 28.12 -19.71
N ALA A 136 -16.49 27.38 -20.75
CA ALA A 136 -16.91 25.99 -20.62
C ALA A 136 -15.80 25.10 -20.03
N ARG A 137 -14.56 25.31 -20.47
CA ARG A 137 -13.37 24.65 -19.93
C ARG A 137 -13.18 24.90 -18.43
N ARG A 138 -13.29 26.16 -17.99
CA ARG A 138 -13.18 26.54 -16.56
C ARG A 138 -14.30 25.95 -15.70
N ARG A 139 -15.50 25.75 -16.25
CA ARG A 139 -16.60 25.07 -15.53
C ARG A 139 -16.26 23.63 -15.22
N ILE A 140 -15.67 22.89 -16.16
CA ILE A 140 -15.21 21.52 -15.92
C ILE A 140 -14.16 21.50 -14.80
N ALA A 141 -13.15 22.38 -14.89
CA ALA A 141 -12.12 22.49 -13.87
C ALA A 141 -12.70 22.78 -12.47
N PHE A 142 -13.68 23.68 -12.38
CA PHE A 142 -14.33 24.02 -11.13
C PHE A 142 -15.16 22.85 -10.54
N ARG A 143 -15.84 22.07 -11.39
CA ARG A 143 -16.70 20.97 -10.93
C ARG A 143 -15.91 19.76 -10.43
N ILE A 144 -14.87 19.37 -11.16
CA ILE A 144 -14.07 18.19 -10.80
C ILE A 144 -13.10 18.53 -9.66
N GLY A 145 -12.57 19.74 -9.64
CA GLY A 145 -11.70 20.23 -8.56
C GLY A 145 -10.33 19.56 -8.50
N THR A 146 -9.96 18.75 -9.50
CA THR A 146 -8.62 18.19 -9.65
C THR A 146 -7.76 19.11 -10.54
N PRO A 147 -6.42 19.14 -10.34
CA PRO A 147 -5.50 19.86 -11.22
C PRO A 147 -5.59 19.42 -12.70
N ARG A 148 -6.16 18.24 -12.93
CA ARG A 148 -6.25 17.55 -14.22
C ARG A 148 -7.69 17.26 -14.65
N ALA A 149 -8.63 18.04 -14.14
CA ALA A 149 -10.06 17.88 -14.35
C ALA A 149 -10.48 17.58 -15.81
N GLN A 150 -9.87 18.25 -16.78
CA GLN A 150 -10.19 18.02 -18.20
C GLN A 150 -9.71 16.67 -18.70
N ASP A 151 -8.50 16.27 -18.32
CA ASP A 151 -7.93 14.99 -18.70
C ASP A 151 -8.72 13.86 -18.05
N ASP A 152 -9.06 14.00 -16.76
CA ASP A 152 -9.87 13.04 -16.01
C ASP A 152 -11.25 12.83 -16.66
N VAL A 153 -11.91 13.91 -17.08
CA VAL A 153 -13.21 13.84 -17.77
C VAL A 153 -13.08 13.22 -19.15
N LEU A 154 -12.02 13.56 -19.90
CA LEU A 154 -11.78 12.98 -21.22
C LEU A 154 -11.50 11.48 -21.12
N GLU A 155 -10.70 11.06 -20.15
CA GLU A 155 -10.37 9.67 -19.87
C GLU A 155 -11.63 8.89 -19.47
N PHE A 156 -12.41 9.44 -18.53
CA PHE A 156 -13.70 8.87 -18.12
C PHE A 156 -14.69 8.71 -19.29
N TYR A 157 -14.83 9.76 -20.11
CA TYR A 157 -15.66 9.73 -21.32
C TYR A 157 -15.19 8.64 -22.29
N THR A 158 -13.88 8.55 -22.56
CA THR A 158 -13.31 7.60 -23.51
C THR A 158 -13.58 6.16 -23.07
N ILE A 159 -13.34 5.84 -21.79
CA ILE A 159 -13.61 4.52 -21.23
C ILE A 159 -15.10 4.16 -21.34
N LEU A 160 -16.01 5.09 -21.00
CA LEU A 160 -17.45 4.83 -21.11
C LEU A 160 -17.94 4.68 -22.55
N LYS A 161 -17.36 5.44 -23.49
CA LYS A 161 -17.68 5.35 -24.92
C LYS A 161 -17.27 3.99 -25.49
N GLU A 162 -16.12 3.47 -25.07
CA GLU A 162 -15.55 2.21 -25.59
C GLU A 162 -15.93 0.98 -24.76
N ARG A 163 -16.80 1.13 -23.74
CA ARG A 163 -17.11 0.09 -22.75
C ARG A 163 -17.45 -1.29 -23.33
N ASP A 164 -18.20 -1.36 -24.43
CA ASP A 164 -18.61 -2.65 -25.03
C ASP A 164 -17.44 -3.30 -25.80
N ALA A 165 -16.58 -2.49 -26.42
CA ALA A 165 -15.35 -2.96 -27.05
C ALA A 165 -14.35 -3.48 -25.99
N LEU A 166 -14.20 -2.72 -24.89
CA LEU A 166 -13.38 -3.11 -23.74
C LEU A 166 -13.91 -4.38 -23.07
N ALA A 167 -15.23 -4.53 -22.91
CA ALA A 167 -15.84 -5.75 -22.38
C ALA A 167 -15.57 -6.96 -23.30
N THR A 168 -15.61 -6.76 -24.62
CA THR A 168 -15.28 -7.81 -25.59
C THR A 168 -13.81 -8.24 -25.50
N ILE A 169 -12.89 -7.28 -25.37
CA ILE A 169 -11.46 -7.53 -25.17
C ILE A 169 -11.25 -8.28 -23.85
N ALA A 170 -11.82 -7.77 -22.77
CA ALA A 170 -11.75 -8.35 -21.44
C ALA A 170 -12.26 -9.81 -21.41
N GLY A 171 -13.29 -10.14 -22.17
CA GLY A 171 -13.83 -11.50 -22.28
C GLY A 171 -12.93 -12.48 -23.05
N ARG A 172 -12.04 -11.98 -23.92
CA ARG A 172 -11.06 -12.80 -24.65
C ARG A 172 -9.76 -13.00 -23.88
N LEU A 173 -9.44 -12.09 -22.97
CA LEU A 173 -8.26 -12.19 -22.12
C LEU A 173 -8.50 -13.22 -20.99
N PRO A 174 -7.48 -14.00 -20.59
CA PRO A 174 -7.56 -14.84 -19.40
C PRO A 174 -7.89 -14.01 -18.16
N THR A 175 -8.66 -14.54 -17.21
CA THR A 175 -9.05 -13.80 -15.98
C THR A 175 -7.87 -13.52 -15.05
N ARG A 176 -6.87 -14.41 -15.03
CA ARG A 176 -5.57 -14.21 -14.37
C ARG A 176 -4.46 -14.81 -15.23
N ILE A 177 -3.38 -14.05 -15.39
CA ILE A 177 -2.18 -14.45 -16.10
C ILE A 177 -1.20 -14.93 -15.03
N ARG A 178 -1.17 -16.24 -14.74
CA ARG A 178 -0.34 -16.79 -13.66
C ARG A 178 1.10 -17.05 -14.09
N SER A 179 1.30 -17.42 -15.35
CA SER A 179 2.58 -17.80 -15.92
C SER A 179 2.81 -17.02 -17.20
N VAL A 180 3.90 -16.29 -17.31
CA VAL A 180 4.18 -15.52 -18.54
C VAL A 180 4.87 -16.43 -19.56
N SER A 181 4.20 -17.51 -19.97
CA SER A 181 4.71 -18.43 -21.00
C SER A 181 4.58 -17.81 -22.39
N ALA A 182 5.38 -18.28 -23.35
CA ALA A 182 5.36 -17.79 -24.73
C ALA A 182 3.95 -17.87 -25.35
N ASP A 183 3.28 -19.02 -25.21
CA ASP A 183 1.93 -19.23 -25.77
C ASP A 183 0.88 -18.28 -25.16
N GLN A 184 0.96 -18.02 -23.85
CA GLN A 184 0.04 -17.08 -23.21
C GLN A 184 0.31 -15.65 -23.64
N LEU A 185 1.58 -15.26 -23.79
CA LEU A 185 1.94 -13.96 -24.33
C LEU A 185 1.43 -13.78 -25.76
N ASP A 186 1.58 -14.79 -26.61
CA ASP A 186 1.12 -14.72 -28.00
C ASP A 186 -0.41 -14.59 -28.09
N GLN A 187 -1.17 -15.26 -27.22
CA GLN A 187 -2.61 -15.07 -27.11
C GLN A 187 -3.00 -13.66 -26.68
N VAL A 188 -2.31 -13.10 -25.68
CA VAL A 188 -2.53 -11.73 -25.21
C VAL A 188 -2.21 -10.73 -26.32
N ILE A 189 -1.08 -10.89 -27.01
CA ILE A 189 -0.67 -10.03 -28.12
C ILE A 189 -1.69 -10.08 -29.26
N ALA A 190 -2.20 -11.26 -29.63
CA ALA A 190 -3.22 -11.37 -30.66
C ALA A 190 -4.51 -10.57 -30.31
N VAL A 191 -4.89 -10.52 -29.03
CA VAL A 191 -6.02 -9.69 -28.58
C VAL A 191 -5.67 -8.20 -28.64
N LEU A 192 -4.46 -7.81 -28.24
CA LEU A 192 -3.98 -6.42 -28.26
C LEU A 192 -3.80 -5.88 -29.68
N ASP A 193 -3.27 -6.67 -30.61
CA ASP A 193 -3.16 -6.32 -32.03
C ASP A 193 -4.55 -6.09 -32.65
N GLY A 194 -5.54 -6.89 -32.26
CA GLY A 194 -6.93 -6.68 -32.65
C GLY A 194 -7.52 -5.38 -32.11
N ALA A 195 -7.10 -4.94 -30.91
CA ALA A 195 -7.49 -3.64 -30.35
C ALA A 195 -6.79 -2.50 -31.09
N LEU A 196 -5.47 -2.60 -31.29
CA LEU A 196 -4.65 -1.64 -32.01
C LEU A 196 -5.13 -1.40 -33.45
N ALA A 197 -5.56 -2.46 -34.14
CA ALA A 197 -6.10 -2.35 -35.50
C ALA A 197 -7.40 -1.54 -35.57
N ARG A 198 -8.14 -1.41 -34.46
CA ARG A 198 -9.37 -0.62 -34.39
C ARG A 198 -9.09 0.83 -33.99
N ASP A 199 -8.40 1.02 -32.88
CA ASP A 199 -8.05 2.34 -32.34
C ASP A 199 -6.82 2.24 -31.43
N LYS A 200 -5.94 3.24 -31.49
CA LYS A 200 -4.81 3.37 -30.56
C LYS A 200 -5.27 3.62 -29.12
N GLN A 201 -6.40 4.30 -28.91
CA GLN A 201 -6.96 4.49 -27.56
C GLN A 201 -7.41 3.16 -26.97
N LEU A 202 -8.04 2.31 -27.77
CA LEU A 202 -8.46 0.98 -27.33
C LEU A 202 -7.27 0.11 -26.91
N LEU A 203 -6.11 0.24 -27.58
CA LEU A 203 -4.87 -0.42 -27.14
C LEU A 203 -4.42 0.07 -25.75
N ARG A 204 -4.46 1.38 -25.49
CA ARG A 204 -4.10 1.97 -24.18
C ARG A 204 -4.91 1.32 -23.06
N HIS A 205 -6.23 1.29 -23.17
CA HIS A 205 -7.08 0.67 -22.14
C HIS A 205 -6.91 -0.85 -22.09
N ALA A 206 -6.73 -1.52 -23.23
CA ALA A 206 -6.48 -2.96 -23.26
C ALA A 206 -5.18 -3.34 -22.51
N LEU A 207 -4.12 -2.53 -22.62
CA LEU A 207 -2.88 -2.72 -21.86
C LEU A 207 -3.12 -2.60 -20.34
N VAL A 208 -3.95 -1.65 -19.90
CA VAL A 208 -4.33 -1.53 -18.48
C VAL A 208 -5.11 -2.78 -18.01
N LEU A 209 -6.04 -3.29 -18.82
CA LEU A 209 -6.77 -4.52 -18.50
C LEU A 209 -5.83 -5.73 -18.38
N VAL A 210 -4.84 -5.83 -19.26
CA VAL A 210 -3.81 -6.88 -19.18
C VAL A 210 -2.97 -6.71 -17.92
N MET A 211 -2.49 -5.49 -17.64
CA MET A 211 -1.68 -5.16 -16.46
C MET A 211 -2.36 -5.56 -15.16
N ASN A 212 -3.66 -5.30 -15.02
CA ASN A 212 -4.45 -5.65 -13.84
C ASN A 212 -4.65 -7.16 -13.62
N ARG A 213 -4.39 -7.98 -14.65
CA ARG A 213 -4.54 -9.44 -14.59
C ARG A 213 -3.21 -10.16 -14.40
N MET A 214 -2.11 -9.42 -14.36
CA MET A 214 -0.78 -9.94 -14.12
C MET A 214 -0.49 -10.12 -12.62
N PRO A 215 0.49 -10.96 -12.25
CA PRO A 215 0.87 -11.14 -10.85
C PRO A 215 1.52 -9.88 -10.25
N ALA A 216 2.18 -9.09 -11.11
CA ALA A 216 2.78 -7.81 -10.80
C ALA A 216 2.73 -6.94 -12.06
N ALA A 217 2.48 -5.64 -11.91
CA ALA A 217 2.28 -4.73 -13.04
C ALA A 217 3.49 -4.69 -13.98
N TRP A 218 4.70 -4.81 -13.45
CA TRP A 218 5.94 -4.75 -14.23
C TRP A 218 6.06 -5.87 -15.27
N HIS A 219 5.39 -7.01 -15.07
CA HIS A 219 5.36 -8.10 -16.06
C HIS A 219 4.74 -7.69 -17.39
N LEU A 220 4.00 -6.57 -17.46
CA LEU A 220 3.45 -6.04 -18.71
C LEU A 220 4.56 -5.78 -19.74
N VAL A 221 5.78 -5.47 -19.28
CA VAL A 221 6.92 -5.25 -20.18
C VAL A 221 7.23 -6.48 -21.04
N ARG A 222 6.97 -7.69 -20.53
CA ARG A 222 7.16 -8.95 -21.28
C ARG A 222 6.26 -9.06 -22.50
N VAL A 223 5.08 -8.44 -22.44
CA VAL A 223 4.18 -8.36 -23.60
C VAL A 223 4.82 -7.51 -24.69
N ALA A 224 5.38 -6.35 -24.33
CA ALA A 224 6.07 -5.48 -25.27
C ALA A 224 7.31 -6.15 -25.87
N LEU A 225 8.14 -6.79 -25.03
CA LEU A 225 9.32 -7.54 -25.47
C LEU A 225 8.97 -8.62 -26.49
N ARG A 226 7.91 -9.38 -26.22
CA ARG A 226 7.45 -10.47 -27.09
C ARG A 226 6.84 -9.94 -28.38
N ALA A 227 6.04 -8.88 -28.32
CA ALA A 227 5.42 -8.27 -29.50
C ALA A 227 6.44 -7.63 -30.45
N VAL A 228 7.45 -6.95 -29.90
CA VAL A 228 8.51 -6.26 -30.66
C VAL A 228 9.64 -7.21 -31.05
N GLN A 229 9.74 -8.39 -30.41
CA GLN A 229 10.84 -9.35 -30.56
C GLN A 229 12.22 -8.74 -30.31
N SER A 230 12.30 -7.82 -29.34
CA SER A 230 13.52 -7.09 -29.00
C SER A 230 13.49 -6.65 -27.54
N ASP A 231 14.65 -6.73 -26.88
CA ASP A 231 14.88 -6.24 -25.52
C ASP A 231 15.32 -4.77 -25.46
N LYS A 232 15.72 -4.19 -26.59
CA LYS A 232 16.17 -2.80 -26.67
C LYS A 232 15.04 -1.81 -26.40
N ALA A 233 15.20 -0.97 -25.38
CA ALA A 233 14.21 0.03 -24.97
C ALA A 233 13.81 0.97 -26.12
N ASP A 234 14.77 1.43 -26.94
CA ASP A 234 14.50 2.37 -28.03
C ASP A 234 13.58 1.77 -29.09
N ARG A 235 13.79 0.48 -29.44
CA ARG A 235 12.91 -0.23 -30.38
C ARG A 235 11.50 -0.44 -29.82
N ILE A 236 11.40 -0.69 -28.52
CA ILE A 236 10.10 -0.82 -27.85
C ILE A 236 9.37 0.52 -27.87
N ALA A 237 10.07 1.61 -27.55
CA ALA A 237 9.51 2.97 -27.53
C ALA A 237 9.02 3.45 -28.90
N GLU A 238 9.69 3.05 -29.99
CA GLU A 238 9.27 3.35 -31.36
C GLU A 238 8.03 2.55 -31.81
N SER A 239 7.70 1.48 -31.10
CA SER A 239 6.55 0.62 -31.41
C SER A 239 5.26 1.10 -30.73
N PRO A 240 4.08 0.66 -31.20
CA PRO A 240 2.82 0.87 -30.46
C PRO A 240 2.82 0.30 -29.03
N TYR A 241 3.69 -0.67 -28.75
CA TYR A 241 3.85 -1.27 -27.42
C TYR A 241 4.79 -0.47 -26.50
N GLY A 242 5.37 0.65 -26.97
CA GLY A 242 6.13 1.58 -26.12
C GLY A 242 5.34 2.07 -24.91
N LEU A 243 4.02 2.22 -25.08
CA LEU A 243 3.08 2.59 -24.03
C LEU A 243 3.10 1.63 -22.84
N ALA A 244 3.35 0.33 -23.06
CA ALA A 244 3.45 -0.65 -21.98
C ALA A 244 4.67 -0.37 -21.08
N LEU A 245 5.80 0.04 -21.66
CA LEU A 245 6.99 0.42 -20.90
C LEU A 245 6.72 1.71 -20.11
N ASP A 246 6.05 2.69 -20.71
CA ASP A 246 5.68 3.93 -20.03
C ASP A 246 4.71 3.71 -18.87
N MET A 247 3.70 2.85 -19.06
CA MET A 247 2.76 2.43 -18.02
C MET A 247 3.48 1.77 -16.85
N VAL A 248 4.40 0.83 -17.12
CA VAL A 248 5.15 0.14 -16.06
C VAL A 248 6.04 1.12 -15.31
N LEU A 249 6.76 2.01 -16.00
CA LEU A 249 7.59 3.02 -15.33
C LEU A 249 6.75 3.98 -14.46
N GLY A 250 5.59 4.41 -14.95
CA GLY A 250 4.65 5.24 -14.18
C GLY A 250 4.05 4.53 -12.98
N ASP A 251 3.83 3.21 -13.09
CA ASP A 251 3.38 2.35 -12.00
C ASP A 251 4.44 2.23 -10.90
N VAL A 252 5.71 2.02 -11.26
CA VAL A 252 6.82 1.95 -10.29
C VAL A 252 7.05 3.30 -9.61
N GLU A 253 6.96 4.41 -10.34
CA GLU A 253 7.01 5.76 -9.76
C GLU A 253 5.89 5.98 -8.73
N ARG A 254 4.69 5.47 -9.01
CA ARG A 254 3.57 5.48 -8.04
C ARG A 254 3.85 4.60 -6.83
N GLN A 255 4.33 3.38 -7.02
CA GLN A 255 4.67 2.48 -5.91
C GLN A 255 5.70 3.11 -4.96
N VAL A 256 6.64 3.91 -5.47
CA VAL A 256 7.57 4.68 -4.63
C VAL A 256 6.84 5.74 -3.80
N ARG A 257 5.86 6.47 -4.38
CA ARG A 257 5.03 7.42 -3.62
C ARG A 257 4.22 6.72 -2.53
N ASP A 258 3.62 5.58 -2.86
CA ASP A 258 2.86 4.76 -1.91
C ASP A 258 3.73 4.27 -0.76
N LEU A 259 4.94 3.78 -1.07
CA LEU A 259 5.96 3.40 -0.10
C LEU A 259 6.31 4.54 0.86
N VAL A 260 6.60 5.74 0.33
CA VAL A 260 6.93 6.92 1.15
C VAL A 260 5.73 7.34 2.01
N ARG A 261 4.52 7.31 1.46
CA ARG A 261 3.29 7.64 2.19
C ARG A 261 3.04 6.68 3.34
N ASP A 262 3.13 5.38 3.10
CA ASP A 262 2.89 4.36 4.12
C ASP A 262 3.96 4.40 5.22
N PHE A 263 5.22 4.63 4.84
CA PHE A 263 6.29 4.84 5.81
C PHE A 263 6.00 6.05 6.72
N ARG A 264 5.68 7.22 6.13
CA ARG A 264 5.38 8.45 6.90
C ARG A 264 4.16 8.31 7.81
N ARG A 265 3.21 7.44 7.46
CA ARG A 265 2.02 7.14 8.27
C ARG A 265 2.29 6.09 9.37
N GLY A 266 3.52 5.60 9.52
CA GLY A 266 3.85 4.55 10.48
C GLY A 266 3.36 3.15 10.07
N GLN A 267 2.87 2.97 8.85
CA GLN A 267 2.33 1.71 8.33
C GLN A 267 3.47 0.80 7.84
N MET A 268 4.37 0.41 8.75
CA MET A 268 5.63 -0.26 8.42
C MET A 268 5.45 -1.58 7.68
N VAL A 269 4.42 -2.37 8.02
CA VAL A 269 4.11 -3.63 7.32
C VAL A 269 3.82 -3.39 5.84
N ARG A 270 3.01 -2.37 5.53
CA ARG A 270 2.70 -1.98 4.15
C ARG A 270 3.92 -1.39 3.45
N ALA A 271 4.67 -0.53 4.14
CA ALA A 271 5.92 0.03 3.60
C ALA A 271 6.94 -1.07 3.24
N ILE A 272 7.10 -2.11 4.05
CA ILE A 272 7.99 -3.24 3.74
C ILE A 272 7.49 -4.02 2.50
N ALA A 273 6.19 -4.25 2.38
CA ALA A 273 5.61 -4.89 1.21
C ALA A 273 5.84 -4.06 -0.06
N GLN A 274 5.60 -2.75 -0.01
CA GLN A 274 5.85 -1.84 -1.14
C GLN A 274 7.34 -1.77 -1.49
N LEU A 275 8.24 -1.78 -0.49
CA LEU A 275 9.68 -1.80 -0.73
C LEU A 275 10.11 -3.04 -1.53
N LYS A 276 9.53 -4.20 -1.20
CA LYS A 276 9.73 -5.44 -1.96
C LYS A 276 9.20 -5.31 -3.39
N ASP A 277 7.98 -4.82 -3.56
CA ASP A 277 7.35 -4.70 -4.89
C ASP A 277 8.15 -3.76 -5.81
N VAL A 278 8.60 -2.62 -5.29
CA VAL A 278 9.49 -1.68 -6.01
C VAL A 278 10.81 -2.35 -6.36
N HIS A 279 11.43 -3.09 -5.44
CA HIS A 279 12.65 -3.85 -5.71
C HIS A 279 12.47 -4.87 -6.83
N GLU A 280 11.41 -5.67 -6.78
CA GLU A 280 11.11 -6.68 -7.80
C GLU A 280 10.88 -6.04 -9.17
N ALA A 281 10.15 -4.92 -9.23
CA ALA A 281 9.90 -4.21 -10.47
C ALA A 281 11.18 -3.59 -11.06
N VAL A 282 12.00 -2.91 -10.25
CA VAL A 282 13.29 -2.34 -10.70
C VAL A 282 14.23 -3.44 -11.20
N ARG A 283 14.34 -4.55 -10.44
CA ARG A 283 15.14 -5.71 -10.83
C ARG A 283 14.66 -6.31 -12.14
N GLY A 284 13.35 -6.54 -12.26
CA GLY A 284 12.70 -7.11 -13.44
C GLY A 284 12.97 -6.28 -14.69
N LEU A 285 12.68 -4.98 -14.62
CA LEU A 285 12.93 -4.03 -15.71
C LEU A 285 14.39 -4.03 -16.16
N ARG A 286 15.34 -4.00 -15.22
CA ARG A 286 16.77 -4.02 -15.54
C ARG A 286 17.22 -5.33 -16.16
N SER A 287 16.61 -6.45 -15.77
CA SER A 287 16.97 -7.78 -16.28
C SER A 287 16.38 -8.09 -17.64
N GLU A 288 15.23 -7.50 -17.98
CA GLU A 288 14.48 -7.85 -19.19
C GLU A 288 14.55 -6.79 -20.29
N VAL A 289 14.79 -5.52 -19.93
CA VAL A 289 14.87 -4.43 -20.89
C VAL A 289 16.29 -3.90 -20.93
N ASN A 290 16.89 -3.98 -22.12
CA ASN A 290 18.18 -3.37 -22.40
C ASN A 290 18.00 -1.86 -22.61
N MET A 291 18.23 -1.10 -21.54
CA MET A 291 18.16 0.36 -21.53
C MET A 291 19.56 0.96 -21.68
N VAL A 292 19.79 1.73 -22.74
CA VAL A 292 21.06 2.47 -22.90
C VAL A 292 21.09 3.62 -21.90
N ALA A 293 22.24 3.79 -21.22
CA ALA A 293 22.41 4.85 -20.25
C ALA A 293 22.12 6.24 -20.87
N GLY A 294 21.35 7.06 -20.16
CA GLY A 294 20.97 8.40 -20.62
C GLY A 294 19.75 8.46 -21.54
N THR A 295 19.16 7.34 -21.94
CA THR A 295 17.84 7.31 -22.60
C THR A 295 16.71 7.69 -21.62
N PRO A 296 15.55 8.19 -22.09
CA PRO A 296 14.46 8.56 -21.19
C PRO A 296 14.01 7.43 -20.24
N PRO A 297 13.81 6.16 -20.68
CA PRO A 297 13.47 5.06 -19.77
C PRO A 297 14.56 4.80 -18.73
N ALA A 298 15.84 4.84 -19.12
CA ALA A 298 16.96 4.66 -18.20
C ALA A 298 17.02 5.78 -17.15
N ARG A 299 16.75 7.03 -17.53
CA ARG A 299 16.70 8.17 -16.60
C ARG A 299 15.55 8.06 -15.61
N ARG A 300 14.36 7.64 -16.06
CA ARG A 300 13.21 7.40 -15.18
C ARG A 300 13.51 6.31 -14.15
N LEU A 301 14.07 5.18 -14.59
CA LEU A 301 14.45 4.11 -13.67
C LEU A 301 15.56 4.54 -12.69
N ALA A 302 16.52 5.34 -13.13
CA ALA A 302 17.53 5.93 -12.24
C ALA A 302 16.90 6.90 -11.22
N ALA A 303 15.94 7.71 -11.65
CA ALA A 303 15.22 8.65 -10.79
C ALA A 303 14.36 7.92 -9.74
N VAL A 304 13.71 6.82 -10.09
CA VAL A 304 13.01 5.93 -9.14
C VAL A 304 13.97 5.48 -8.03
N ARG A 305 15.15 4.96 -8.40
CA ARG A 305 16.15 4.46 -7.44
C ARG A 305 16.68 5.58 -6.54
N ALA A 306 17.01 6.73 -7.13
CA ALA A 306 17.48 7.89 -6.39
C ALA A 306 16.39 8.44 -5.45
N GLY A 307 15.14 8.53 -5.92
CA GLY A 307 14.01 9.02 -5.14
C GLY A 307 13.73 8.16 -3.90
N VAL A 308 13.87 6.83 -3.98
CA VAL A 308 13.79 5.96 -2.80
C VAL A 308 14.91 6.28 -1.81
N ALA A 309 16.16 6.38 -2.28
CA ALA A 309 17.29 6.68 -1.41
C ALA A 309 17.16 8.04 -0.73
N ASP A 310 16.79 9.08 -1.49
CA ASP A 310 16.64 10.44 -0.99
C ASP A 310 15.48 10.56 0.01
N ALA A 311 14.36 9.85 -0.23
CA ALA A 311 13.21 9.88 0.67
C ALA A 311 13.48 9.24 2.04
N PHE A 312 14.36 8.24 2.11
CA PHE A 312 14.63 7.49 3.34
C PHE A 312 15.94 7.87 4.03
N LYS A 313 16.80 8.68 3.40
CA LYS A 313 18.13 8.97 3.94
C LYS A 313 18.09 9.54 5.37
N SER A 314 17.38 10.64 5.57
CA SER A 314 17.29 11.30 6.88
C SER A 314 16.57 10.43 7.92
N GLU A 315 15.55 9.69 7.48
CA GLU A 315 14.77 8.81 8.34
C GLU A 315 15.64 7.67 8.88
N LEU A 316 16.38 6.98 8.02
CA LEU A 316 17.27 5.88 8.40
C LEU A 316 18.41 6.36 9.31
N GLU A 317 18.98 7.54 9.04
CA GLU A 317 20.03 8.14 9.89
C GLU A 317 19.54 8.53 11.29
N SER A 318 18.23 8.77 11.46
CA SER A 318 17.65 9.12 12.76
C SER A 318 17.40 7.92 13.69
N ILE A 319 17.23 6.71 13.12
CA ILE A 319 16.83 5.50 13.86
C ILE A 319 17.81 5.13 14.98
N PRO A 320 19.15 5.10 14.76
CA PRO A 320 20.13 4.86 15.82
C PRO A 320 19.96 5.79 17.03
N GLY A 321 19.58 7.05 16.81
CA GLY A 321 19.31 8.03 17.86
C GLY A 321 18.05 7.69 18.66
N ARG A 322 16.98 7.27 17.98
CA ARG A 322 15.72 6.84 18.63
C ARG A 322 15.94 5.60 19.50
N VAL A 323 16.64 4.60 18.99
CA VAL A 323 17.00 3.39 19.76
C VAL A 323 17.85 3.76 20.98
N ARG A 324 18.88 4.60 20.78
CA ARG A 324 19.75 5.07 21.86
C ARG A 324 18.96 5.72 22.99
N ARG A 325 17.92 6.50 22.69
CA ARG A 325 17.08 7.16 23.70
C ARG A 325 16.43 6.16 24.66
N VAL A 326 15.95 5.03 24.15
CA VAL A 326 15.29 3.99 24.95
C VAL A 326 16.29 3.13 25.71
N ILE A 327 17.41 2.73 25.07
CA ILE A 327 18.39 1.82 25.70
C ILE A 327 19.41 2.53 26.60
N ARG A 328 19.49 3.86 26.58
CA ARG A 328 20.47 4.61 27.36
C ARG A 328 20.22 4.42 28.86
N ILE A 329 21.29 4.13 29.59
CA ILE A 329 21.26 4.09 31.05
C ILE A 329 21.30 5.51 31.58
N VAL A 330 20.19 5.94 32.17
CA VAL A 330 20.13 7.14 33.02
C VAL A 330 20.44 6.72 34.45
N PRO A 331 21.40 7.36 35.16
CA PRO A 331 21.66 7.07 36.57
C PRO A 331 20.40 7.22 37.43
N GLY A 332 20.22 6.35 38.42
CA GLY A 332 19.03 6.32 39.29
C GLY A 332 18.62 7.66 39.90
N LYS A 333 19.62 8.44 40.34
CA LYS A 333 19.43 9.79 40.91
C LYS A 333 18.82 10.81 39.95
N GLN A 334 18.87 10.54 38.65
CA GLN A 334 18.35 11.40 37.58
C GLN A 334 17.05 10.83 36.97
N LEU A 335 16.56 9.69 37.47
CA LEU A 335 15.33 9.08 37.00
C LEU A 335 14.12 9.79 37.63
N PRO A 336 13.20 10.38 36.84
CA PRO A 336 11.98 10.96 37.38
C PRO A 336 11.17 9.92 38.15
N ARG A 337 10.53 10.33 39.25
CA ARG A 337 9.61 9.44 39.99
C ARG A 337 8.45 9.04 39.08
N GLY A 338 8.23 7.74 38.92
CA GLY A 338 7.20 7.22 38.02
C GLY A 338 7.61 7.17 36.55
N ALA A 339 8.92 7.21 36.23
CA ALA A 339 9.39 7.01 34.87
C ALA A 339 8.91 5.66 34.30
N THR A 340 8.27 5.71 33.14
CA THR A 340 7.81 4.54 32.38
C THR A 340 8.38 4.60 30.98
N ILE A 341 8.50 3.43 30.34
CA ILE A 341 8.78 3.35 28.91
C ILE A 341 7.46 3.29 28.19
N ASP A 342 7.28 4.17 27.20
CA ASP A 342 6.08 4.23 26.40
C ASP A 342 6.01 3.01 25.46
N PRO A 343 5.01 2.11 25.61
CA PRO A 343 4.84 0.96 24.72
C PRO A 343 4.61 1.36 23.26
N SER A 344 4.01 2.53 23.00
CA SER A 344 3.79 3.05 21.65
C SER A 344 5.12 3.42 20.98
N GLU A 345 6.00 4.12 21.70
CA GLU A 345 7.36 4.46 21.21
C GLU A 345 8.17 3.20 20.89
N VAL A 346 8.07 2.16 21.73
CA VAL A 346 8.73 0.87 21.50
C VAL A 346 8.19 0.18 20.24
N ALA A 347 6.86 0.15 20.04
CA ALA A 347 6.24 -0.46 18.87
C ALA A 347 6.62 0.27 17.57
N GLU A 348 6.68 1.61 17.59
CA GLU A 348 7.15 2.40 16.45
C GLU A 348 8.60 2.10 16.10
N ILE A 349 9.49 2.08 17.10
CA ILE A 349 10.90 1.77 16.89
C ILE A 349 11.06 0.34 16.36
N GLU A 350 10.29 -0.63 16.86
CA GLU A 350 10.30 -1.99 16.34
C GLU A 350 9.92 -2.04 14.85
N GLY A 351 8.88 -1.29 14.45
CA GLY A 351 8.49 -1.16 13.05
C GLY A 351 9.61 -0.57 12.17
N LEU A 352 10.30 0.46 12.66
CA LEU A 352 11.44 1.07 11.96
C LEU A 352 12.63 0.11 11.84
N LEU A 353 12.94 -0.66 12.89
CA LEU A 353 14.00 -1.67 12.85
C LEU A 353 13.67 -2.78 11.86
N ALA A 354 12.40 -3.21 11.80
CA ALA A 354 11.95 -4.16 10.79
C ALA A 354 12.09 -3.60 9.36
N PHE A 355 11.79 -2.31 9.16
CA PHE A 355 11.99 -1.64 7.87
C PHE A 355 13.48 -1.58 7.47
N VAL A 356 14.38 -1.20 8.39
CA VAL A 356 15.84 -1.18 8.15
C VAL A 356 16.35 -2.59 7.80
N ALA A 357 15.88 -3.62 8.51
CA ALA A 357 16.22 -5.00 8.21
C ALA A 357 15.74 -5.43 6.81
N ALA A 358 14.54 -5.00 6.40
CA ALA A 358 14.04 -5.24 5.04
C ALA A 358 14.85 -4.49 3.97
N CYS A 359 15.30 -3.26 4.25
CA CYS A 359 16.20 -2.53 3.34
C CYS A 359 17.46 -3.35 3.02
N LYS A 360 18.03 -4.09 3.98
CA LYS A 360 19.21 -4.94 3.74
C LYS A 360 18.99 -5.94 2.60
N ILE A 361 17.80 -6.51 2.52
CA ILE A 361 17.44 -7.54 1.55
C ILE A 361 17.32 -6.94 0.15
N TYR A 362 16.75 -5.72 0.06
CA TYR A 362 16.35 -5.11 -1.20
C TYR A 362 17.28 -3.99 -1.70
N ALA A 363 18.24 -3.55 -0.88
CA ALA A 363 19.06 -2.36 -1.13
C ALA A 363 19.92 -2.42 -2.40
N GLY A 364 20.26 -3.63 -2.87
CA GLY A 364 21.07 -3.85 -4.08
C GLY A 364 20.55 -3.11 -5.31
N GLU A 365 19.23 -3.00 -5.42
CA GLU A 365 18.55 -2.38 -6.56
C GLU A 365 18.12 -0.94 -6.29
N LEU A 366 18.00 -0.52 -5.02
CA LEU A 366 17.30 0.72 -4.64
C LEU A 366 18.23 1.86 -4.19
N ALA A 367 19.53 1.77 -4.49
CA ALA A 367 20.53 2.76 -4.08
C ALA A 367 20.58 3.02 -2.56
N LEU A 368 20.11 2.06 -1.75
CA LEU A 368 20.07 2.13 -0.29
C LEU A 368 21.27 1.44 0.39
N ASN A 369 22.16 0.79 -0.38
CA ASN A 369 23.18 -0.12 0.15
C ASN A 369 24.08 0.52 1.22
N GLU A 370 24.70 1.65 0.89
CA GLU A 370 25.71 2.26 1.75
C GLU A 370 25.10 2.73 3.08
N ILE A 371 23.99 3.46 3.02
CA ILE A 371 23.31 3.98 4.21
C ILE A 371 22.75 2.84 5.08
N THR A 372 22.16 1.83 4.46
CA THR A 372 21.57 0.70 5.19
C THR A 372 22.66 -0.09 5.93
N LEU A 373 23.79 -0.36 5.29
CA LEU A 373 24.92 -1.06 5.93
C LEU A 373 25.48 -0.26 7.10
N ARG A 374 25.66 1.06 6.92
CA ARG A 374 26.16 1.96 7.98
C ARG A 374 25.23 1.97 9.20
N VAL A 375 23.93 2.18 8.96
CA VAL A 375 22.90 2.24 10.03
C VAL A 375 22.79 0.89 10.74
N LEU A 376 22.79 -0.23 10.01
CA LEU A 376 22.76 -1.56 10.61
C LEU A 376 23.98 -1.83 11.49
N SER A 377 25.18 -1.45 11.04
CA SER A 377 26.40 -1.63 11.83
C SER A 377 26.37 -0.82 13.14
N ASP A 378 25.88 0.42 13.09
CA ASP A 378 25.71 1.26 14.30
C ASP A 378 24.69 0.61 15.24
N LEU A 379 23.52 0.23 14.73
CA LEU A 379 22.46 -0.44 15.51
C LEU A 379 22.94 -1.73 16.17
N GLN A 380 23.69 -2.57 15.44
CA GLN A 380 24.25 -3.82 15.99
C GLN A 380 25.19 -3.55 17.17
N SER A 381 26.13 -2.62 17.01
CA SER A 381 27.07 -2.24 18.07
C SER A 381 26.36 -1.62 19.26
N GLN A 382 25.40 -0.73 19.02
CA GLN A 382 24.63 -0.07 20.07
C GLN A 382 23.76 -1.04 20.86
N LEU A 383 23.09 -1.98 20.19
CA LEU A 383 22.22 -2.95 20.84
C LEU A 383 23.01 -3.99 21.63
N ASP A 384 24.15 -4.47 21.12
CA ASP A 384 25.00 -5.41 21.86
C ASP A 384 25.60 -4.74 23.11
N ASN A 385 26.15 -3.53 22.99
CA ASN A 385 26.71 -2.80 24.13
C ASN A 385 25.63 -2.34 25.12
N GLY A 386 24.51 -1.83 24.61
CA GLY A 386 23.41 -1.33 25.41
C GLY A 386 22.71 -2.41 26.22
N SER A 387 22.41 -3.56 25.59
CA SER A 387 21.76 -4.69 26.27
C SER A 387 22.62 -5.26 27.40
N ARG A 388 23.94 -5.43 27.20
CA ARG A 388 24.87 -5.85 28.25
C ARG A 388 24.91 -4.86 29.41
N SER A 389 24.98 -3.57 29.10
CA SER A 389 25.02 -2.53 30.13
C SER A 389 23.71 -2.49 30.94
N ILE A 390 22.55 -2.64 30.30
CA ILE A 390 21.25 -2.71 31.00
C ILE A 390 21.21 -3.95 31.88
N LEU A 391 21.72 -5.11 31.41
CA LEU A 391 21.77 -6.35 32.17
C LEU A 391 22.58 -6.18 33.46
N ASP A 392 23.74 -5.50 33.37
CA ASP A 392 24.59 -5.25 34.54
C ASP A 392 23.92 -4.31 35.55
N VAL A 393 23.21 -3.28 35.08
CA VAL A 393 22.40 -2.41 35.97
C VAL A 393 21.24 -3.18 36.59
N LEU A 394 20.56 -4.03 35.82
CA LEU A 394 19.43 -4.83 36.29
C LEU A 394 19.82 -5.76 37.45
N ARG A 395 21.06 -6.28 37.45
CA ARG A 395 21.63 -7.12 38.51
C ARG A 395 21.90 -6.39 39.84
N ALA A 396 21.93 -5.06 39.83
CA ALA A 396 22.36 -4.23 40.96
C ALA A 396 21.35 -3.11 41.31
N CYS A 397 20.17 -3.11 40.70
CA CYS A 397 19.21 -2.00 40.83
C CYS A 397 18.27 -2.14 42.04
N ASP A 398 17.86 -1.00 42.58
CA ASP A 398 16.91 -0.96 43.70
C ASP A 398 15.48 -1.30 43.25
N GLN A 399 14.62 -1.71 44.21
CA GLN A 399 13.22 -2.05 43.89
C GLN A 399 12.43 -0.91 43.24
N ALA A 400 12.78 0.35 43.53
CA ALA A 400 12.13 1.51 42.93
C ALA A 400 12.45 1.67 41.43
N GLU A 401 13.58 1.13 40.96
CA GLU A 401 14.01 1.20 39.56
C GLU A 401 13.73 -0.08 38.79
N LEU A 402 13.54 -1.20 39.48
CA LEU A 402 13.41 -2.53 38.90
C LEU A 402 12.35 -2.58 37.77
N ALA A 403 11.15 -2.03 38.00
CA ALA A 403 10.08 -2.03 36.99
C ALA A 403 10.48 -1.28 35.71
N TYR A 404 11.13 -0.12 35.83
CA TYR A 404 11.62 0.65 34.70
C TYR A 404 12.73 -0.09 33.94
N ARG A 405 13.68 -0.70 34.67
CA ARG A 405 14.81 -1.45 34.06
C ARG A 405 14.36 -2.74 33.40
N THR A 406 13.36 -3.43 33.96
CA THR A 406 12.75 -4.60 33.33
C THR A 406 12.07 -4.20 32.01
N ALA A 407 11.25 -3.15 32.01
CA ALA A 407 10.66 -2.63 30.78
C ALA A 407 11.73 -2.19 29.77
N GLN A 408 12.85 -1.60 30.24
CA GLN A 408 13.98 -1.20 29.39
C GLN A 408 14.65 -2.40 28.73
N MET A 409 14.83 -3.48 29.49
CA MET A 409 15.40 -4.72 28.98
C MET A 409 14.45 -5.45 28.02
N GLU A 410 13.14 -5.45 28.28
CA GLU A 410 12.14 -6.01 27.37
C GLU A 410 12.13 -5.26 26.03
N ALA A 411 12.17 -3.92 26.05
CA ALA A 411 12.28 -3.11 24.84
C ALA A 411 13.59 -3.41 24.08
N ALA A 412 14.73 -3.46 24.78
CA ALA A 412 16.02 -3.81 24.18
C ALA A 412 15.99 -5.22 23.55
N THR A 413 15.33 -6.18 24.20
CA THR A 413 15.18 -7.55 23.70
C THR A 413 14.38 -7.58 22.40
N ARG A 414 13.28 -6.84 22.32
CA ARG A 414 12.48 -6.69 21.08
C ARG A 414 13.29 -6.06 19.95
N PHE A 415 14.10 -5.04 20.25
CA PHE A 415 14.98 -4.42 19.26
C PHE A 415 16.07 -5.37 18.77
N CYS A 416 16.69 -6.12 19.68
CA CYS A 416 17.67 -7.15 19.36
C CYS A 416 17.07 -8.25 18.47
N ALA A 417 15.81 -8.65 18.69
CA ALA A 417 15.15 -9.65 17.84
C ALA A 417 15.12 -9.22 16.36
N LYS A 418 14.88 -7.93 16.08
CA LYS A 418 14.83 -7.42 14.70
C LYS A 418 16.19 -7.28 14.02
N ILE A 419 17.24 -6.96 14.78
CA ILE A 419 18.56 -6.60 14.22
C ILE A 419 19.61 -7.71 14.38
N LEU A 420 19.62 -8.37 15.53
CA LEU A 420 20.58 -9.43 15.91
C LEU A 420 19.99 -10.84 15.76
N GLY A 421 18.66 -10.94 15.67
CA GLY A 421 17.93 -12.19 15.45
C GLY A 421 17.25 -12.74 16.71
N GLU A 422 16.28 -13.63 16.49
CA GLU A 422 15.42 -14.22 17.53
C GLU A 422 16.21 -15.07 18.55
N GLU A 423 17.26 -15.75 18.11
CA GLU A 423 18.10 -16.57 18.99
C GLU A 423 18.84 -15.72 20.03
N TYR A 424 19.42 -14.58 19.60
CA TYR A 424 20.08 -13.64 20.49
C TYR A 424 19.08 -13.05 21.50
N ALA A 425 17.90 -12.64 21.03
CA ALA A 425 16.85 -12.10 21.89
C ALA A 425 16.37 -13.12 22.94
N THR A 426 16.24 -14.40 22.55
CA THR A 426 15.87 -15.48 23.47
C THR A 426 16.92 -15.68 24.57
N LEU A 427 18.21 -15.63 24.22
CA LEU A 427 19.30 -15.72 25.20
C LEU A 427 19.31 -14.52 26.15
N LEU A 428 19.11 -13.31 25.63
CA LEU A 428 19.08 -12.08 26.41
C LEU A 428 17.90 -12.05 27.39
N SER A 429 16.71 -12.49 26.95
CA SER A 429 15.52 -12.60 27.79
C SER A 429 15.75 -13.54 28.98
N ARG A 430 16.32 -14.73 28.74
CA ARG A 430 16.67 -15.68 29.81
C ARG A 430 17.70 -15.10 30.78
N ALA A 431 18.71 -14.38 30.28
CA ALA A 431 19.71 -13.73 31.12
C ALA A 431 19.08 -12.64 32.02
N ALA A 432 18.11 -11.89 31.49
CA ALA A 432 17.37 -10.88 32.25
C ALA A 432 16.51 -11.50 33.36
N GLU A 433 15.80 -12.60 33.08
CA GLU A 433 15.01 -13.34 34.07
C GLU A 433 15.88 -13.81 35.25
N VAL A 434 17.06 -14.35 34.94
CA VAL A 434 18.03 -14.79 35.96
C VAL A 434 18.51 -13.61 36.80
N ALA A 435 18.82 -12.46 36.19
CA ALA A 435 19.26 -11.26 36.90
C ALA A 435 18.20 -10.75 37.91
N VAL A 436 16.93 -10.74 37.51
CA VAL A 436 15.80 -10.36 38.40
C VAL A 436 15.60 -11.40 39.52
N GLY A 437 15.77 -12.69 39.20
CA GLY A 437 15.60 -13.80 40.15
C GLY A 437 16.71 -13.92 41.19
N SER A 438 17.97 -13.62 40.83
CA SER A 438 19.12 -13.70 41.74
C SER A 438 19.06 -12.67 42.86
N GLU A 439 18.57 -11.45 42.60
CA GLU A 439 18.37 -10.43 43.62
C GLU A 439 17.26 -10.78 44.62
N ARG A 440 16.14 -11.36 44.14
CA ARG A 440 15.04 -11.80 45.02
C ARG A 440 15.51 -12.86 46.01
N LYS A 441 16.35 -13.81 45.57
CA LYS A 441 16.94 -14.84 46.45
C LYS A 441 17.94 -14.25 47.45
N ALA A 442 18.78 -13.30 47.03
CA ALA A 442 19.76 -12.64 47.90
C ALA A 442 19.09 -11.76 48.99
N LYS A 443 17.99 -11.06 48.68
CA LYS A 443 17.23 -10.24 49.65
C LYS A 443 16.28 -11.05 50.54
N SER A 444 15.88 -12.25 50.12
CA SER A 444 14.97 -13.14 50.89
C SER A 444 15.63 -14.00 51.96
N GLY A 445 16.89 -13.73 52.35
CA GLY A 445 17.71 -14.53 53.26
C GLY A 445 16.95 -15.11 54.46
N GLN A 446 16.37 -16.30 54.28
CA GLN A 446 15.85 -17.14 55.33
C GLN A 446 17.06 -17.91 55.88
N PRO A 447 17.43 -17.76 57.16
CA PRO A 447 18.54 -18.50 57.71
C PRO A 447 18.17 -19.98 57.71
N ALA A 448 19.03 -20.81 57.13
CA ALA A 448 18.93 -22.26 57.22
C ALA A 448 18.85 -22.65 58.70
N LYS A 449 17.71 -23.20 59.14
CA LYS A 449 17.55 -23.73 60.49
C LYS A 449 18.58 -24.82 60.72
N ALA A 450 19.48 -24.58 61.67
CA ALA A 450 20.30 -25.58 62.31
C ALA A 450 19.40 -26.68 62.90
N GLY A 451 19.44 -27.87 62.30
CA GLY A 451 18.83 -29.07 62.86
C GLY A 451 19.73 -29.65 63.94
N GLN A 452 19.37 -29.40 65.20
CA GLN A 452 19.81 -30.19 66.35
C GLN A 452 19.55 -31.67 66.10
N ALA A 453 20.60 -32.49 66.15
CA ALA A 453 20.48 -33.93 66.38
C ALA A 453 21.49 -34.30 67.47
N ALA A 454 21.05 -34.19 68.73
CA ALA A 454 21.74 -34.78 69.87
C ALA A 454 20.88 -35.92 70.45
N LYS A 455 21.41 -37.13 70.26
CA LYS A 455 21.42 -38.29 71.18
C LYS A 455 20.11 -39.02 71.53
N SER A 456 20.06 -40.26 71.05
CA SER A 456 19.82 -41.52 71.82
C SER A 456 19.98 -42.67 70.80
N ALA A 457 20.71 -43.78 70.98
CA ALA A 457 21.32 -44.52 72.09
C ALA A 457 22.70 -45.08 71.58
N LYS A 458 23.67 -45.60 72.35
CA LYS A 458 23.60 -46.68 73.34
C LYS A 458 25.02 -46.87 73.94
N ALA A 459 25.09 -47.42 75.16
CA ALA A 459 26.23 -47.75 76.03
C ALA A 459 26.59 -46.67 77.06
#